data_AF-A0A4R1AMX6-F1
#
_entry.id   AF-A0A4R1AMX6-F1
#
_cell.length_a   1.000
_cell.length_b   1.000
_cell.length_c   1.000
_cell.angle_alpha   90.00
_cell.angle_beta   90.00
_cell.angle_gamma   90.00
#
_symmetry.space_group_name_H-M   'P 1'
#
loop_
_entity.id
_entity.type
_entity.pdbx_description
1 polymer ?
#
loop_
_entity_poly.entity_id
_entity_poly.type
_entity_poly.pdbx_seq_one_letter_code
_entity_poly.pdbx_strand_id
1 'polypeptide(L)'
;MGRKVTCKICKTKGDSDIFYRVTNDKGLNSYYCNKNEYENMINEQQKRYELLKYVAEEVLEYDNGQIVPPSMVKRIGKLNEFYDFEVIHEAFRQSIDTIQYWIKNKDFTSEFGMASYVMKIIEGNINDIYKRWKYKKQQEVKSKRNETIDISVVEKVYEQKDKTNIENNGILSFLDEEDM
;
A
#
# COMPACT_ATOMS: atom_id res chain seq x y z
N MET A 1 3.43 -40.78 12.12
CA MET A 1 3.63 -40.38 10.72
C MET A 1 2.43 -39.56 10.32
N GLY A 2 2.61 -38.28 10.04
CA GLY A 2 1.52 -37.36 9.73
C GLY A 2 0.70 -37.83 8.52
N ARG A 3 -0.60 -37.48 8.50
CA ARG A 3 -1.43 -37.70 7.31
C ARG A 3 -0.97 -36.74 6.21
N LYS A 4 -0.96 -37.22 4.96
CA LYS A 4 -0.71 -36.39 3.78
C LYS A 4 -1.85 -35.38 3.62
N VAL A 5 -1.50 -34.09 3.56
CA VAL A 5 -2.42 -32.97 3.37
C VAL A 5 -1.96 -32.09 2.21
N THR A 6 -2.86 -31.25 1.72
CA THR A 6 -2.60 -30.35 0.60
C THR A 6 -2.84 -28.91 1.04
N CYS A 7 -1.90 -28.01 0.74
CA CYS A 7 -2.08 -26.59 1.00
C CYS A 7 -3.26 -26.04 0.19
N LYS A 8 -4.15 -25.27 0.83
CA LYS A 8 -5.33 -24.70 0.18
C LYS A 8 -4.98 -23.64 -0.87
N ILE A 9 -3.88 -22.91 -0.67
CA ILE A 9 -3.41 -21.81 -1.52
C ILE A 9 -2.56 -22.37 -2.68
N CYS A 10 -1.35 -22.86 -2.39
CA CYS A 10 -0.37 -23.24 -3.41
C CYS A 10 -0.48 -24.70 -3.88
N LYS A 11 -1.41 -25.50 -3.33
CA LYS A 11 -1.66 -26.90 -3.72
C LYS A 11 -0.49 -27.86 -3.54
N THR A 12 0.55 -27.47 -2.81
CA THR A 12 1.65 -28.36 -2.44
C THR A 12 1.18 -29.44 -1.49
N LYS A 13 1.72 -30.65 -1.65
CA LYS A 13 1.45 -31.80 -0.77
C LYS A 13 2.51 -31.83 0.33
N GLY A 14 2.11 -32.13 1.55
CA GLY A 14 3.02 -32.31 2.68
C GLY A 14 2.36 -33.02 3.84
N ASP A 15 2.99 -32.97 5.01
CA ASP A 15 2.52 -33.65 6.21
C ASP A 15 1.74 -32.72 7.13
N SER A 16 0.67 -33.25 7.71
CA SER A 16 -0.21 -32.52 8.64
C SER A 16 0.47 -32.03 9.91
N ASP A 17 1.58 -32.65 10.32
CA ASP A 17 2.35 -32.24 11.50
C ASP A 17 3.16 -30.95 11.26
N ILE A 18 3.46 -30.64 9.98
CA ILE A 18 4.29 -29.49 9.58
C ILE A 18 3.40 -28.31 9.14
N PHE A 19 2.27 -28.60 8.50
CA PHE A 19 1.43 -27.58 7.88
C PHE A 19 0.60 -26.84 8.94
N TYR A 20 0.38 -25.54 8.73
CA TYR A 20 -0.48 -24.72 9.56
C TYR A 20 -1.95 -25.11 9.35
N ARG A 21 -2.64 -25.49 10.43
CA ARG A 21 -4.04 -25.95 10.43
C ARG A 21 -4.98 -24.84 10.91
N VAL A 22 -6.03 -24.57 10.14
CA VAL A 22 -7.13 -23.67 10.51
C VAL A 22 -8.45 -24.45 10.46
N THR A 23 -9.23 -24.37 11.54
CA THR A 23 -10.54 -25.02 11.63
C THR A 23 -11.63 -23.98 11.41
N ASN A 24 -12.50 -24.19 10.43
CA ASN A 24 -13.66 -23.32 10.20
C ASN A 24 -14.78 -23.62 11.22
N ASP A 25 -15.77 -22.73 11.32
CA ASP A 25 -16.95 -22.89 12.21
C ASP A 25 -17.73 -24.19 11.99
N LYS A 26 -17.62 -24.79 10.79
CA LYS A 26 -18.22 -26.07 10.41
C LYS A 26 -17.39 -27.30 10.85
N GLY A 27 -16.31 -27.11 11.61
CA GLY A 27 -15.39 -28.17 12.05
C GLY A 27 -14.46 -28.70 10.96
N LEU A 28 -14.41 -28.07 9.78
CA LEU A 28 -13.55 -28.48 8.66
C LEU A 28 -12.15 -27.89 8.79
N ASN A 29 -11.14 -28.76 8.72
CA ASN A 29 -9.72 -28.37 8.78
C ASN A 29 -9.20 -28.00 7.39
N SER A 30 -8.70 -26.77 7.25
CA SER A 30 -7.92 -26.30 6.10
C SER A 30 -6.43 -26.25 6.48
N TYR A 31 -5.56 -26.65 5.55
CA TYR A 31 -4.11 -26.68 5.77
C TYR A 31 -3.40 -25.69 4.86
N TYR A 32 -2.35 -25.06 5.39
CA TYR A 32 -1.53 -24.03 4.74
C TYR A 32 -0.05 -24.31 4.99
N CYS A 33 0.84 -23.88 4.10
CA CYS A 33 2.28 -24.16 4.26
C CYS A 33 2.86 -23.49 5.51
N ASN A 34 2.44 -22.26 5.80
CA ASN A 34 2.88 -21.50 6.95
C ASN A 34 1.77 -20.53 7.41
N LYS A 35 1.93 -19.99 8.62
CA LYS A 35 0.96 -19.03 9.21
C LYS A 35 0.91 -17.71 8.42
N ASN A 36 2.07 -17.24 7.95
CA ASN A 36 2.19 -15.97 7.24
C ASN A 36 1.38 -15.96 5.92
N GLU A 37 1.40 -17.05 5.15
CA GLU A 37 0.59 -17.21 3.94
C GLU A 37 -0.90 -17.13 4.24
N TYR A 38 -1.35 -17.77 5.33
CA TYR A 38 -2.74 -17.70 5.76
C TYR A 38 -3.12 -16.26 6.18
N GLU A 39 -2.30 -15.61 6.99
CA GLU A 39 -2.54 -14.24 7.45
C GLU A 39 -2.56 -13.26 6.28
N ASN A 40 -1.65 -13.39 5.32
CA ASN A 40 -1.63 -12.56 4.12
C ASN A 40 -2.89 -12.76 3.27
N MET A 41 -3.34 -14.00 3.09
CA MET A 41 -4.59 -14.30 2.35
C MET A 41 -5.81 -13.65 3.02
N ILE A 42 -5.92 -13.75 4.35
CA ILE A 42 -7.02 -13.11 5.10
C ILE A 42 -6.94 -11.59 5.00
N ASN A 43 -5.74 -11.02 5.13
CA ASN A 43 -5.51 -9.59 5.02
C ASN A 43 -5.88 -9.06 3.63
N GLU A 44 -5.48 -9.73 2.54
CA GLU A 44 -5.88 -9.35 1.19
C GLU A 44 -7.38 -9.46 0.98
N GLN A 45 -8.02 -10.52 1.51
CA GLN A 45 -9.46 -10.68 1.43
C GLN A 45 -10.20 -9.55 2.15
N GLN A 46 -9.68 -9.13 3.31
CA GLN A 46 -10.22 -8.01 4.08
C GLN A 46 -10.06 -6.69 3.32
N LYS A 47 -8.87 -6.38 2.81
CA LYS A 47 -8.62 -5.16 2.00
C LYS A 47 -9.51 -5.09 0.77
N ARG A 48 -9.71 -6.23 0.10
CA ARG A 48 -10.61 -6.33 -1.05
C ARG A 48 -12.06 -6.06 -0.62
N TYR A 49 -12.50 -6.62 0.49
CA TYR A 49 -13.84 -6.40 1.01
C TYR A 49 -14.07 -4.93 1.36
N GLU A 50 -13.14 -4.31 2.08
CA GLU A 50 -13.18 -2.89 2.45
C GLU A 50 -13.23 -1.98 1.22
N LEU A 51 -12.40 -2.26 0.21
CA LEU A 51 -12.44 -1.55 -1.06
C LEU A 51 -13.81 -1.66 -1.75
N LEU A 52 -14.35 -2.86 -1.88
CA LEU A 52 -15.63 -3.04 -2.56
C LEU A 52 -16.78 -2.41 -1.77
N LYS A 53 -16.73 -2.48 -0.44
CA LYS A 53 -17.69 -1.81 0.44
C LYS A 53 -17.65 -0.30 0.27
N TYR A 54 -16.45 0.29 0.34
CA TYR A 54 -16.24 1.72 0.10
C TYR A 54 -16.76 2.15 -1.27
N VAL A 55 -16.48 1.38 -2.31
CA VAL A 55 -16.95 1.69 -3.66
C VAL A 55 -18.48 1.60 -3.78
N ALA A 56 -19.13 0.64 -3.13
CA ALA A 56 -20.59 0.57 -3.12
C ALA A 56 -21.21 1.76 -2.37
N GLU A 57 -20.83 1.93 -1.11
CA GLU A 57 -21.50 2.87 -0.18
C GLU A 57 -21.12 4.33 -0.47
N GLU A 58 -19.84 4.62 -0.63
CA GLU A 58 -19.35 6.01 -0.72
C GLU A 58 -19.26 6.50 -2.17
N VAL A 59 -18.78 5.65 -3.09
CA VAL A 59 -18.54 6.09 -4.48
C VAL A 59 -19.80 6.04 -5.33
N LEU A 60 -20.57 4.95 -5.22
CA LEU A 60 -21.80 4.76 -5.99
C LEU A 60 -23.06 5.17 -5.24
N GLU A 61 -22.96 5.52 -3.95
CA GLU A 61 -24.09 5.90 -3.09
C GLU A 61 -25.17 4.78 -3.05
N TYR A 62 -24.75 3.51 -3.09
CA TYR A 62 -25.63 2.35 -3.02
C TYR A 62 -26.10 2.07 -1.60
N ASP A 63 -27.31 1.53 -1.46
CA ASP A 63 -27.87 1.13 -0.16
C ASP A 63 -27.10 -0.04 0.46
N ASN A 64 -27.16 -0.14 1.79
CA ASN A 64 -26.50 -1.23 2.52
C ASN A 64 -26.97 -2.61 2.03
N GLY A 65 -26.02 -3.45 1.63
CA GLY A 65 -26.27 -4.79 1.08
C GLY A 65 -26.37 -4.84 -0.45
N GLN A 66 -26.40 -3.69 -1.14
CA GLN A 66 -26.25 -3.65 -2.59
C GLN A 66 -24.79 -3.94 -2.98
N ILE A 67 -24.63 -4.64 -4.11
CA ILE A 67 -23.34 -5.13 -4.56
C ILE A 67 -22.78 -4.25 -5.68
N VAL A 68 -21.45 -4.10 -5.67
CA VAL A 68 -20.72 -3.46 -6.77
C VAL A 68 -20.97 -4.21 -8.09
N PRO A 69 -21.19 -3.51 -9.22
CA PRO A 69 -21.38 -4.14 -10.52
C PRO A 69 -20.28 -5.17 -10.85
N PRO A 70 -20.62 -6.40 -11.30
CA PRO A 70 -19.63 -7.44 -11.57
C PRO A 70 -18.55 -7.05 -12.58
N SER A 71 -18.88 -6.16 -13.52
CA SER A 71 -17.93 -5.59 -14.49
C SER A 71 -16.82 -4.78 -13.78
N MET A 72 -17.19 -4.01 -12.76
CA MET A 72 -16.25 -3.22 -11.97
C MET A 72 -15.41 -4.12 -11.07
N VAL A 73 -16.02 -5.11 -10.39
CA VAL A 73 -15.29 -6.10 -9.58
C VAL A 73 -14.20 -6.81 -10.40
N LYS A 74 -14.52 -7.21 -11.63
CA LYS A 74 -13.55 -7.82 -12.55
C LYS A 74 -12.40 -6.87 -12.92
N ARG A 75 -12.68 -5.60 -13.17
CA ARG A 75 -11.63 -4.60 -13.52
C ARG A 75 -10.75 -4.26 -12.32
N ILE A 76 -11.33 -4.13 -11.13
CA ILE A 76 -10.56 -3.98 -9.88
C ILE A 76 -9.63 -5.18 -9.69
N GLY A 77 -10.11 -6.40 -9.94
CA GLY A 77 -9.28 -7.60 -9.91
C GLY A 77 -8.07 -7.53 -10.85
N LYS A 78 -8.26 -7.02 -12.08
CA LYS A 78 -7.15 -6.79 -13.02
C LYS A 78 -6.17 -5.73 -12.55
N LEU A 79 -6.65 -4.64 -11.94
CA LEU A 79 -5.77 -3.63 -11.36
C LEU A 79 -4.94 -4.21 -10.21
N ASN A 80 -5.52 -5.12 -9.42
CA ASN A 80 -4.82 -5.77 -8.31
C ASN A 80 -3.64 -6.65 -8.75
N GLU A 81 -3.56 -7.02 -10.03
CA GLU A 81 -2.37 -7.71 -10.57
C GLU A 81 -1.13 -6.80 -10.58
N PHE A 82 -1.32 -5.48 -10.58
CA PHE A 82 -0.25 -4.49 -10.71
C PHE A 82 -0.13 -3.54 -9.52
N TYR A 83 -1.21 -3.34 -8.77
CA TYR A 83 -1.28 -2.37 -7.67
C TYR A 83 -1.90 -3.02 -6.44
N ASP A 84 -1.36 -2.73 -5.26
CA ASP A 84 -1.97 -3.15 -4.00
C ASP A 84 -3.40 -2.58 -3.86
N PHE A 85 -4.32 -3.32 -3.24
CA PHE A 85 -5.68 -2.84 -2.97
C PHE A 85 -5.74 -1.48 -2.28
N GLU A 86 -4.75 -1.14 -1.45
CA GLU A 86 -4.62 0.17 -0.79
C GLU A 86 -4.46 1.31 -1.80
N VAL A 87 -3.69 1.10 -2.86
CA VAL A 87 -3.48 2.09 -3.93
C VAL A 87 -4.75 2.27 -4.74
N ILE A 88 -5.45 1.18 -5.03
CA ILE A 88 -6.74 1.22 -5.73
C ILE A 88 -7.78 1.96 -4.88
N HIS A 89 -7.83 1.68 -3.58
CA HIS A 89 -8.70 2.37 -2.63
C HIS A 89 -8.43 3.88 -2.61
N GLU A 90 -7.15 4.26 -2.50
CA GLU A 90 -6.76 5.66 -2.54
C GLU A 90 -7.11 6.33 -3.89
N ALA A 91 -7.09 5.57 -4.99
CA ALA A 91 -7.50 6.08 -6.29
C ALA A 91 -8.99 6.42 -6.36
N PHE A 92 -9.84 5.57 -5.80
CA PHE A 92 -11.27 5.86 -5.66
C PHE A 92 -11.50 7.05 -4.71
N ARG A 93 -10.79 7.09 -3.58
CA ARG A 93 -10.89 8.17 -2.61
C ARG A 93 -10.54 9.54 -3.20
N GLN A 94 -9.43 9.65 -3.92
CA GLN A 94 -9.03 10.92 -4.53
C GLN A 94 -9.90 11.33 -5.73
N SER A 95 -10.60 10.38 -6.34
CA SER A 95 -11.44 10.64 -7.51
C SER A 95 -12.93 10.75 -7.18
N ILE A 96 -13.32 10.68 -5.90
CA ILE A 96 -14.73 10.58 -5.47
C ILE A 96 -15.58 11.74 -5.98
N ASP A 97 -15.13 12.98 -5.78
CA ASP A 97 -15.87 14.19 -6.18
C ASP A 97 -16.09 14.21 -7.70
N THR A 98 -15.04 13.88 -8.46
CA THR A 98 -15.09 13.77 -9.92
C THR A 98 -16.08 12.69 -10.35
N ILE A 99 -16.02 11.52 -9.72
CA ILE A 99 -16.91 10.39 -10.03
C ILE A 99 -18.36 10.77 -9.76
N GLN A 100 -18.67 11.26 -8.57
CA GLN A 100 -20.03 11.63 -8.18
C GLN A 100 -20.59 12.76 -9.05
N TYR A 101 -19.76 13.76 -9.39
CA TYR A 101 -20.15 14.80 -10.33
C TYR A 101 -20.58 14.22 -11.68
N TRP A 102 -19.80 13.29 -12.24
CA TRP A 102 -20.14 12.69 -13.54
C TRP A 102 -21.32 11.72 -13.45
N ILE A 103 -21.46 10.97 -12.35
CA ILE A 103 -22.63 10.10 -12.13
C ILE A 103 -23.93 10.93 -12.14
N LYS A 104 -23.92 12.11 -11.50
CA LYS A 104 -25.10 12.97 -11.36
C LYS A 104 -25.42 13.76 -12.64
N ASN A 105 -24.42 14.16 -13.42
CA ASN A 105 -24.60 15.07 -14.55
C ASN A 105 -24.63 14.40 -15.93
N LYS A 106 -24.24 13.12 -16.03
CA LYS A 106 -24.22 12.40 -17.31
C LYS A 106 -25.34 11.37 -17.35
N ASP A 107 -26.07 11.37 -18.46
CA ASP A 107 -27.05 10.32 -18.72
C ASP A 107 -26.36 9.00 -19.09
N PHE A 108 -26.45 8.02 -18.20
CA PHE A 108 -25.99 6.67 -18.45
C PHE A 108 -27.16 5.81 -18.94
N THR A 109 -26.97 5.17 -20.10
CA THR A 109 -27.97 4.23 -20.65
C THR A 109 -28.07 2.93 -19.85
N SER A 110 -27.04 2.59 -19.08
CA SER A 110 -26.98 1.38 -18.26
C SER A 110 -25.97 1.52 -17.13
N GLU A 111 -26.18 0.72 -16.07
CA GLU A 111 -25.23 0.57 -14.96
C GLU A 111 -23.86 0.09 -15.44
N PHE A 112 -23.82 -0.78 -16.47
CA PHE A 112 -22.58 -1.19 -17.09
C PHE A 112 -21.80 -0.02 -17.69
N GLY A 113 -22.50 0.89 -18.38
CA GLY A 113 -21.93 2.11 -18.94
C GLY A 113 -21.36 3.03 -17.85
N MET A 114 -22.10 3.22 -16.77
CA MET A 114 -21.65 3.97 -15.59
C MET A 114 -20.41 3.34 -14.96
N ALA A 115 -20.46 2.05 -14.63
CA ALA A 115 -19.33 1.32 -14.05
C ALA A 115 -18.09 1.37 -14.95
N SER A 116 -18.28 1.26 -16.27
CA SER A 116 -17.18 1.34 -17.23
C SER A 116 -16.53 2.73 -17.24
N TYR A 117 -17.34 3.78 -17.16
CA TYR A 117 -16.91 5.17 -17.12
C TYR A 117 -16.16 5.49 -15.83
N VAL A 118 -16.71 5.11 -14.67
CA VAL A 118 -16.05 5.25 -13.37
C VAL A 118 -14.67 4.58 -13.38
N MET A 119 -14.60 3.33 -13.84
CA MET A 119 -13.32 2.63 -13.94
C MET A 119 -12.33 3.29 -14.90
N LYS A 120 -12.79 4.02 -15.93
CA LYS A 120 -11.91 4.79 -16.81
C LYS A 120 -11.29 6.00 -16.11
N ILE A 121 -12.03 6.67 -15.23
CA ILE A 121 -11.47 7.74 -14.38
C ILE A 121 -10.35 7.16 -13.50
N ILE A 122 -10.61 6.02 -12.86
CA ILE A 122 -9.61 5.36 -12.01
C ILE A 122 -8.38 4.94 -12.80
N GLU A 123 -8.55 4.26 -13.94
CA GLU A 123 -7.45 3.83 -14.81
C GLU A 123 -6.60 5.02 -15.31
N GLY A 124 -7.20 6.19 -15.52
CA GLY A 124 -6.48 7.41 -15.91
C GLY A 124 -5.59 7.96 -14.79
N ASN A 125 -6.04 7.89 -13.54
CA ASN A 125 -5.38 8.55 -12.41
C ASN A 125 -4.45 7.62 -11.59
N ILE A 126 -4.67 6.29 -11.66
CA ILE A 126 -4.05 5.32 -10.75
C ILE A 126 -2.51 5.33 -10.79
N ASN A 127 -1.92 5.58 -11.97
CA ASN A 127 -0.46 5.63 -12.11
C ASN A 127 0.18 6.78 -11.33
N ASP A 128 -0.45 7.95 -11.36
CA ASP A 128 0.09 9.13 -10.67
C ASP A 128 -0.17 9.06 -9.16
N ILE A 129 -1.28 8.44 -8.76
CA ILE A 129 -1.53 8.09 -7.35
C ILE A 129 -0.48 7.08 -6.87
N TYR A 130 -0.20 6.03 -7.65
CA TYR A 130 0.79 5.03 -7.29
C TYR A 130 2.20 5.63 -7.13
N LYS A 131 2.62 6.50 -8.05
CA LYS A 131 3.91 7.22 -7.93
C LYS A 131 3.99 8.01 -6.62
N ARG A 132 2.93 8.77 -6.30
CA ARG A 132 2.85 9.56 -5.05
C ARG A 132 2.84 8.67 -3.81
N TRP A 133 2.08 7.58 -3.84
CA TRP A 133 2.02 6.61 -2.74
C TRP A 133 3.39 5.96 -2.49
N LYS A 134 4.07 5.53 -3.56
CA LYS A 134 5.41 4.95 -3.49
C LYS A 134 6.42 5.94 -2.90
N TYR A 135 6.34 7.21 -3.30
CA TYR A 135 7.20 8.26 -2.76
C TYR A 135 6.95 8.48 -1.25
N LYS A 136 5.70 8.57 -0.82
CA LYS A 136 5.34 8.69 0.62
C LYS A 136 5.87 7.52 1.43
N LYS A 137 5.68 6.29 0.95
CA LYS A 137 6.15 5.07 1.62
C LYS A 137 7.68 5.05 1.75
N GLN A 138 8.40 5.53 0.75
CA GLN A 138 9.86 5.69 0.83
C GLN A 138 10.29 6.75 1.85
N GLN A 139 9.57 7.87 1.93
CA GLN A 139 9.84 8.90 2.95
C GLN A 139 9.62 8.37 4.36
N GLU A 140 8.52 7.67 4.62
CA GLU A 140 8.24 7.08 5.93
C GLU A 140 9.34 6.10 6.38
N VAL A 141 9.85 5.27 5.46
CA VAL A 141 10.97 4.37 5.76
C VAL A 141 12.25 5.15 6.08
N LYS A 142 12.52 6.26 5.38
CA LYS A 142 13.67 7.11 5.68
C LYS A 142 13.52 7.81 7.03
N SER A 143 12.34 8.35 7.34
CA SER A 143 12.09 9.02 8.63
C SER A 143 12.23 8.04 9.80
N LYS A 144 11.66 6.83 9.70
CA LYS A 144 11.82 5.79 10.73
C LYS A 144 13.27 5.35 10.94
N ARG A 145 14.07 5.31 9.86
CA ARG A 145 15.53 5.06 9.98
C ARG A 145 16.26 6.20 10.67
N ASN A 146 15.85 7.44 10.44
CA ASN A 146 16.47 8.60 11.07
C ASN A 146 16.09 8.72 12.55
N GLU A 147 14.88 8.29 12.95
CA GLU A 147 14.45 8.22 14.36
C GLU A 147 15.27 7.20 15.18
N THR A 148 15.83 6.17 14.54
CA THR A 148 16.74 5.20 15.19
C THR A 148 18.21 5.65 15.26
N ILE A 149 18.55 6.84 14.76
CA ILE A 149 19.89 7.40 14.95
C ILE A 149 19.95 7.97 16.37
N ASP A 150 20.56 7.20 17.25
CA ASP A 150 20.82 7.54 18.65
C ASP A 150 21.58 8.87 18.72
N ILE A 151 20.94 9.92 19.23
CA ILE A 151 21.49 11.29 19.36
C ILE A 151 22.82 11.29 20.14
N SER A 152 23.06 10.27 20.95
CA SER A 152 24.32 10.01 21.67
C SER A 152 25.55 9.82 20.76
N VAL A 153 25.39 9.50 19.48
CA VAL A 153 26.50 9.38 18.51
C VAL A 153 26.90 10.73 17.94
N VAL A 154 25.97 11.70 17.87
CA VAL A 154 26.23 13.02 17.27
C VAL A 154 27.11 13.88 18.19
N GLU A 155 26.90 13.84 19.51
CA GLU A 155 27.71 14.59 20.48
C GLU A 155 29.19 14.18 20.47
N LYS A 156 29.50 12.89 20.27
CA LYS A 156 30.90 12.41 20.18
C LYS A 156 31.65 12.91 18.95
N VAL A 157 30.94 13.26 17.87
CA VAL A 157 31.56 13.78 16.63
C VAL A 157 31.88 15.28 16.75
N TYR A 158 31.12 16.03 17.55
CA TYR A 158 31.40 17.45 17.79
C TYR A 158 32.59 17.65 18.74
N GLU A 159 32.74 16.83 19.79
CA GLU A 159 33.89 16.94 20.70
C GLU A 159 35.26 16.61 20.05
N GLN A 160 35.28 15.84 18.96
CA GLN A 160 36.53 15.51 18.25
C GLN A 160 36.99 16.59 17.26
N LYS A 161 36.10 17.48 16.81
CA LYS A 161 36.46 18.58 15.88
C LYS A 161 37.05 19.80 16.58
N ASP A 162 36.75 20.01 17.87
CA ASP A 162 37.32 21.13 18.63
C ASP A 162 38.76 20.89 19.07
N LYS A 163 39.27 19.66 18.99
CA LYS A 163 40.69 19.36 19.28
C LYS A 163 41.62 19.41 18.07
N THR A 164 41.10 19.45 16.84
CA THR A 164 41.92 19.42 15.61
C THR A 164 41.94 20.72 14.82
N ASN A 165 41.20 21.75 15.25
CA ASN A 165 41.14 23.05 14.56
C ASN A 165 42.06 24.15 15.12
N ILE A 166 43.00 23.83 16.03
CA ILE A 166 43.96 24.82 16.55
C ILE A 166 45.21 24.96 15.65
N GLU A 167 45.44 24.06 14.69
CA GLU A 167 46.59 24.14 13.79
C GLU A 167 46.16 24.04 12.32
N ASN A 168 45.59 25.11 11.77
CA ASN A 168 45.59 25.37 10.32
C ASN A 168 45.32 26.85 10.04
N ASN A 169 46.30 27.69 10.36
CA ASN A 169 46.39 29.06 9.84
C ASN A 169 46.80 29.00 8.35
N GLY A 170 45.84 28.83 7.45
CA GLY A 170 46.12 28.87 6.02
C GLY A 170 44.88 29.25 5.23
N ILE A 171 44.82 30.52 4.80
CA ILE A 171 44.08 31.13 3.67
C ILE A 171 43.80 32.63 3.95
N LEU A 172 43.81 33.08 5.22
CA LEU A 172 43.56 34.49 5.57
C LEU A 172 44.79 35.41 5.50
N SER A 173 45.99 34.91 5.24
CA SER A 173 47.20 35.75 5.11
C SER A 173 47.41 36.37 3.73
N PHE A 174 46.47 36.20 2.80
CA PHE A 174 46.59 36.64 1.41
C PHE A 174 45.79 37.92 1.10
N LEU A 175 44.97 38.43 2.03
CA LEU A 175 44.09 39.58 1.78
C LEU A 175 44.49 40.87 2.51
N ASP A 176 45.63 40.89 3.21
CA ASP A 176 46.08 42.04 4.01
C ASP A 176 47.25 42.84 3.39
N GLU A 177 47.52 42.69 2.09
CA GLU A 177 48.46 43.58 1.39
C GLU A 177 47.81 44.15 0.13
N GLU A 178 47.13 45.29 0.28
CA GLU A 178 47.13 46.41 -0.68
C GLU A 178 46.45 47.63 -0.02
N ASP A 179 47.26 48.59 0.45
CA ASP A 179 47.12 50.03 0.16
C ASP A 179 47.97 50.89 1.13
N MET A 180 49.25 51.12 0.76
CA MET A 180 49.95 52.41 0.88
C MET A 180 51.21 52.45 0.00
#